data_AF-A0A9W6YLW7-F1
#
_entry.id   AF-A0A9W6YLW7-F1
#
_cell.length_a   1.000
_cell.length_b   1.000
_cell.length_c   1.000
_cell.angle_alpha   90.00
_cell.angle_beta   90.00
_cell.angle_gamma   90.00
#
_symmetry.space_group_name_H-M   'P 1'
#
loop_
_entity.id
_entity.type
_entity.pdbx_description
1 polymer ?
#
loop_
_entity_poly.entity_id
_entity_poly.type
_entity_poly.pdbx_seq_one_letter_code
_entity_poly.pdbx_strand_id
1 'polypeptide(L)'
;MANKRRPRKTRGLHYKKYVYGVQDKQDIIEEDHQFKKDDGSHKPVFKGSWYGVEWPMSQFRKVDVLTVALALEKGFQVVPLDDDNDASKRMKLPFELIIEILLRTDKPTCLNHLLICKATYHMLLPLKYKHPLLTSTNFLKFVDMITLPINRNRFTNYVKVLDLSHTIQAGKNSYVSKLLRRFSKTLEVFVSSQTSFGISPLVSLRLCSNLKVLDLHLVSETVNLKELFKAIEHCQHLEQLSFPRSSITCEDFNIKWPEDLWFLKIQGGITDEFLFGSWFPETITNLEFSHCPHITGDSVNDLLMRIGMNLTHLSIYYPMPNLKSNSMDTVFLYCPNLTFLYMNIEYISRDAFDENLLPLLEGDYDRPLKTLIIDASGLLGEGAKLHPDDLTIAVCEERLPELVSLKLSRLLGWNFEGDDVSDLVNELENRDGSLYTI
;
A
#
# COMPACT_ATOMS: atom_id res chain seq x y z
N MET A 1 -0.32 37.27 41.95
CA MET A 1 -0.01 38.39 41.03
C MET A 1 0.28 37.83 39.64
N ALA A 2 0.06 38.64 38.59
CA ALA A 2 0.22 38.38 37.15
C ALA A 2 -1.01 37.84 36.38
N ASN A 3 -2.04 38.70 36.32
CA ASN A 3 -3.07 38.71 35.27
C ASN A 3 -2.44 39.06 33.91
N LYS A 4 -2.47 38.16 32.92
CA LYS A 4 -2.23 38.49 31.51
C LYS A 4 -3.54 38.41 30.71
N ARG A 5 -4.15 39.57 30.51
CA ARG A 5 -5.33 39.80 29.65
C ARG A 5 -4.99 39.43 28.20
N ARG A 6 -5.79 38.55 27.58
CA ARG A 6 -5.77 38.28 26.13
C ARG A 6 -6.41 39.46 25.36
N PRO A 7 -5.83 39.93 24.24
CA PRO A 7 -6.46 40.96 23.41
C PRO A 7 -7.65 40.39 22.61
N ARG A 8 -8.77 41.13 22.60
CA ARG A 8 -9.97 40.84 21.81
C ARG A 8 -9.68 41.06 20.32
N LYS A 9 -9.98 40.07 19.48
CA LYS A 9 -9.97 40.21 18.01
C LYS A 9 -11.09 41.16 17.59
N THR A 10 -10.72 42.30 17.01
CA THR A 10 -11.61 43.22 16.31
C THR A 10 -12.10 42.57 15.02
N ARG A 11 -13.42 42.52 14.83
CA ARG A 11 -14.09 42.12 13.59
C ARG A 11 -13.81 43.18 12.52
N GLY A 12 -12.95 42.84 11.56
CA GLY A 12 -12.77 43.61 10.33
C GLY A 12 -14.01 43.49 9.44
N LEU A 13 -14.77 44.58 9.35
CA LEU A 13 -15.82 44.84 8.38
C LEU A 13 -15.19 45.08 7.00
N HIS A 14 -15.18 44.08 6.12
CA HIS A 14 -15.04 44.28 4.67
C HIS A 14 -15.95 43.29 3.93
N TYR A 15 -17.26 43.49 4.02
CA TYR A 15 -18.20 42.99 3.03
C TYR A 15 -18.28 44.01 1.90
N LYS A 16 -17.62 43.75 0.76
CA LYS A 16 -17.96 44.42 -0.50
C LYS A 16 -19.06 43.60 -1.18
N LYS A 17 -20.26 44.16 -1.17
CA LYS A 17 -21.46 43.66 -1.84
C LYS A 17 -21.31 43.95 -3.33
N TYR A 18 -21.27 42.91 -4.17
CA TYR A 18 -21.38 43.06 -5.62
C TYR A 18 -22.81 43.46 -5.97
N VAL A 19 -22.98 44.58 -6.68
CA VAL A 19 -24.24 44.94 -7.35
C VAL A 19 -23.91 45.25 -8.81
N TYR A 20 -24.62 44.56 -9.69
CA TYR A 20 -24.55 44.63 -11.15
C TYR A 20 -25.54 45.72 -11.60
N GLY A 21 -25.13 46.68 -12.45
CA GLY A 21 -26.05 47.67 -13.01
C GLY A 21 -25.43 48.98 -13.48
N VAL A 22 -25.02 48.99 -14.75
CA VAL A 22 -25.13 50.05 -15.77
C VAL A 22 -25.18 51.51 -15.32
N GLN A 23 -24.18 52.30 -15.72
CA GLN A 23 -24.30 53.44 -16.64
C GLN A 23 -22.91 54.05 -16.87
N ASP A 24 -22.46 54.10 -18.12
CA ASP A 24 -22.05 55.38 -18.71
C ASP A 24 -21.97 55.28 -20.23
N LYS A 25 -22.52 56.31 -20.86
CA LYS A 25 -22.62 56.54 -22.31
C LYS A 25 -21.26 56.96 -22.85
N GLN A 26 -20.95 56.59 -24.09
CA GLN A 26 -20.35 57.52 -25.04
C GLN A 26 -20.50 57.02 -26.49
N ASP A 27 -21.22 57.88 -27.23
CA ASP A 27 -21.09 58.35 -28.60
C ASP A 27 -21.17 57.41 -29.81
N ILE A 28 -22.18 57.75 -30.60
CA ILE A 28 -22.59 57.36 -31.93
C ILE A 28 -21.66 58.02 -32.95
N ILE A 29 -21.26 57.28 -33.99
CA ILE A 29 -20.95 57.87 -35.30
C ILE A 29 -21.87 57.18 -36.31
N GLU A 30 -22.83 57.95 -36.82
CA GLU A 30 -23.67 57.66 -37.98
C GLU A 30 -22.87 57.94 -39.26
N GLU A 31 -22.92 57.02 -40.24
CA GLU A 31 -22.83 57.40 -41.65
C GLU A 31 -23.93 56.69 -42.44
N ASP A 32 -24.75 57.53 -43.08
CA ASP A 32 -25.87 57.25 -43.95
C ASP A 32 -25.50 56.46 -45.20
N HIS A 33 -26.36 55.53 -45.62
CA HIS A 33 -26.66 55.37 -47.04
C HIS A 33 -28.12 54.99 -47.29
N GLN A 34 -28.75 55.85 -48.11
CA GLN A 34 -30.14 55.84 -48.54
C GLN A 34 -30.48 54.81 -49.63
N PHE A 35 -31.70 54.26 -49.51
CA PHE A 35 -32.71 53.89 -50.51
C PHE A 35 -32.38 52.97 -51.71
N LYS A 36 -33.20 51.90 -51.84
CA LYS A 36 -34.19 51.76 -52.93
C LYS A 36 -35.21 50.65 -52.61
N LYS A 37 -36.51 50.99 -52.73
CA LYS A 37 -37.62 50.04 -52.88
C LYS A 37 -37.72 49.68 -54.36
N ASP A 38 -37.88 48.40 -54.67
CA ASP A 38 -38.45 47.98 -55.95
C ASP A 38 -39.27 46.70 -55.82
N ASP A 39 -40.20 46.57 -56.75
CA ASP A 39 -41.44 45.80 -56.73
C ASP A 39 -41.33 44.27 -56.81
N GLY A 40 -42.42 43.59 -56.46
CA GLY A 40 -42.52 42.15 -56.37
C GLY A 40 -42.41 41.37 -57.68
N SER A 41 -41.79 40.18 -57.60
CA SER A 41 -42.19 38.99 -58.37
C SER A 41 -41.55 37.74 -57.77
N HIS A 42 -42.33 36.66 -57.71
CA HIS A 42 -41.91 35.34 -57.23
C HIS A 42 -40.76 34.74 -58.07
N LYS A 43 -39.70 34.29 -57.37
CA LYS A 43 -39.02 32.99 -57.54
C LYS A 43 -37.92 32.85 -56.47
N PRO A 44 -37.96 31.86 -55.55
CA PRO A 44 -36.83 31.63 -54.67
C PRO A 44 -35.75 30.86 -55.46
N VAL A 45 -34.72 31.56 -55.90
CA VAL A 45 -33.47 30.94 -56.34
C VAL A 45 -32.36 31.53 -55.50
N PHE A 46 -32.21 31.02 -54.27
CA PHE A 46 -30.99 31.24 -53.48
C PHE A 46 -30.67 29.97 -52.71
N LYS A 47 -29.82 29.12 -53.29
CA LYS A 47 -29.01 28.15 -52.56
C LYS A 47 -27.72 28.88 -52.18
N GLY A 48 -27.47 29.03 -50.88
CA GLY A 48 -26.19 29.44 -50.33
C GLY A 48 -26.00 28.80 -48.96
N SER A 49 -24.84 28.22 -48.72
CA SER A 49 -24.40 27.76 -47.40
C SER A 49 -23.57 28.85 -46.74
N TRP A 50 -23.84 29.13 -45.46
CA TRP A 50 -23.10 30.11 -44.65
C TRP A 50 -22.21 29.38 -43.64
N TYR A 51 -20.92 29.70 -43.62
CA TYR A 51 -19.87 28.93 -42.94
C TYR A 51 -19.26 29.65 -41.72
N GLY A 52 -19.99 30.53 -41.03
CA GLY A 52 -19.43 31.21 -39.85
C GLY A 52 -18.28 32.18 -40.13
N VAL A 53 -17.87 32.94 -39.12
CA VAL A 53 -16.67 33.80 -39.17
C VAL A 53 -15.80 33.48 -37.94
N GLU A 54 -14.52 33.20 -38.16
CA GLU A 54 -13.54 33.07 -37.07
C GLU A 54 -13.17 34.45 -36.53
N TRP A 55 -13.24 34.61 -35.21
CA TRP A 55 -12.90 35.88 -34.55
C TRP A 55 -11.38 36.01 -34.38
N PRO A 56 -10.76 37.18 -34.71
CA PRO A 56 -9.29 37.29 -34.86
C PRO A 56 -8.46 37.09 -33.59
N MET A 57 -9.05 37.13 -32.39
CA MET A 57 -8.32 37.26 -31.11
C MET A 57 -8.63 36.16 -30.09
N SER A 58 -9.41 35.16 -30.47
CA SER A 58 -9.84 34.08 -29.57
C SER A 58 -9.72 32.74 -30.29
N GLN A 59 -8.79 31.89 -29.86
CA GLN A 59 -8.69 30.49 -30.32
C GLN A 59 -9.91 29.63 -29.91
N PHE A 60 -10.92 30.22 -29.26
CA PHE A 60 -12.23 29.61 -29.09
C PHE A 60 -13.15 30.04 -30.21
N ARG A 61 -13.65 29.07 -30.97
CA ARG A 61 -14.75 29.23 -31.93
C ARG A 61 -16.05 29.48 -31.17
N LYS A 62 -16.44 30.74 -31.02
CA LYS A 62 -17.79 31.10 -30.58
C LYS A 62 -18.65 31.33 -31.81
N VAL A 63 -19.74 30.58 -31.92
CA VAL A 63 -20.77 30.82 -32.94
C VAL A 63 -21.53 32.07 -32.55
N ASP A 64 -21.55 33.07 -33.41
CA ASP A 64 -22.37 34.27 -33.22
C ASP A 64 -23.85 33.92 -33.47
N VAL A 65 -24.57 33.75 -32.36
CA VAL A 65 -25.97 33.34 -32.33
C VAL A 65 -26.87 34.34 -33.06
N LEU A 66 -26.54 35.63 -33.06
CA LEU A 66 -27.35 36.66 -33.72
C LEU A 66 -27.22 36.56 -35.24
N THR A 67 -25.99 36.35 -35.72
CA THR A 67 -25.72 36.18 -37.15
C THR A 67 -26.34 34.88 -37.69
N VAL A 68 -26.33 33.80 -36.91
CA VAL A 68 -27.02 32.54 -37.24
C VAL A 68 -28.53 32.73 -37.33
N ALA A 69 -29.13 33.47 -36.41
CA ALA A 69 -30.57 33.74 -36.42
C ALA A 69 -30.99 34.56 -37.66
N LEU A 70 -30.22 35.59 -38.02
CA LEU A 70 -30.46 36.40 -39.22
C LEU A 70 -30.26 35.60 -40.52
N ALA A 71 -29.36 34.63 -40.54
CA ALA A 71 -29.17 33.74 -41.68
C ALA A 71 -30.35 32.77 -41.84
N LEU A 72 -30.85 32.17 -40.75
CA LEU A 72 -32.03 31.30 -40.78
C LEU A 72 -33.29 32.06 -41.24
N GLU A 73 -33.48 33.30 -40.76
CA GLU A 73 -34.61 34.15 -41.16
C GLU A 73 -34.60 34.47 -42.66
N LYS A 74 -33.40 34.60 -43.26
CA LYS A 74 -33.21 34.81 -44.70
C LYS A 74 -33.25 33.51 -45.52
N GLY A 75 -33.61 32.38 -44.92
CA GLY A 75 -33.76 31.09 -45.59
C GLY A 75 -32.46 30.35 -45.86
N PHE A 76 -31.35 30.74 -45.22
CA PHE A 76 -30.09 30.00 -45.32
C PHE A 76 -30.15 28.74 -44.46
N GLN A 77 -29.65 27.63 -45.00
CA GLN A 77 -29.45 26.41 -44.22
C GLN A 77 -28.13 26.56 -43.44
N VAL A 78 -28.21 26.61 -42.12
CA VAL A 78 -27.02 26.66 -41.25
C VAL A 78 -26.46 25.25 -41.16
N VAL A 79 -25.42 24.98 -41.95
CA VAL A 79 -24.67 23.73 -41.90
C VAL A 79 -23.63 23.88 -40.78
N PRO A 80 -23.54 22.95 -39.81
CA PRO A 80 -22.44 22.93 -38.88
C PRO A 80 -21.13 22.94 -39.69
N LEU A 81 -20.20 23.81 -39.31
CA LEU A 81 -18.82 23.83 -39.84
C LEU A 81 -18.02 22.56 -39.50
N ASP A 82 -18.67 21.53 -38.97
CA ASP A 82 -18.11 20.20 -38.83
C ASP A 82 -18.26 19.50 -40.17
N ASP A 83 -17.32 19.86 -41.05
CA ASP A 83 -17.02 19.16 -42.27
C ASP A 83 -16.74 17.69 -41.91
N ASP A 84 -17.72 16.83 -42.19
CA ASP A 84 -17.72 15.37 -41.95
C ASP A 84 -16.69 14.62 -42.84
N ASN A 85 -15.72 15.34 -43.42
CA ASN A 85 -14.72 14.83 -44.36
C ASN A 85 -13.26 14.97 -43.90
N ASP A 86 -12.99 15.55 -42.73
CA ASP A 86 -11.62 15.65 -42.23
C ASP A 86 -11.20 14.35 -41.51
N ALA A 87 -11.02 13.28 -42.29
CA ALA A 87 -10.48 11.99 -41.82
C ALA A 87 -9.13 12.16 -41.09
N SER A 88 -8.46 13.31 -41.27
CA SER A 88 -7.24 13.69 -40.56
C SER A 88 -7.44 14.00 -39.06
N LYS A 89 -8.67 14.32 -38.62
CA LYS A 89 -9.01 14.61 -37.21
C LYS A 89 -9.50 13.39 -36.42
N ARG A 90 -9.84 12.30 -37.09
CA ARG A 90 -10.21 11.05 -36.41
C ARG A 90 -8.95 10.29 -35.99
N MET A 91 -8.94 9.77 -34.77
CA MET A 91 -7.82 8.96 -34.29
C MET A 91 -7.68 7.70 -35.16
N LYS A 92 -6.46 7.45 -35.66
CA LYS A 92 -6.18 6.31 -36.57
C LYS A 92 -6.41 4.94 -35.93
N LEU A 93 -6.44 4.88 -34.60
CA LEU A 93 -6.74 3.69 -33.83
C LEU A 93 -7.86 4.02 -32.83
N PRO A 94 -8.77 3.07 -32.57
CA PRO A 94 -9.68 3.12 -31.43
C PRO A 94 -8.92 3.45 -30.13
N PHE A 95 -9.52 4.28 -29.30
CA PHE A 95 -8.86 4.78 -28.10
C PHE A 95 -8.56 3.64 -27.11
N GLU A 96 -9.43 2.64 -27.03
CA GLU A 96 -9.28 1.43 -26.23
C GLU A 96 -8.01 0.66 -26.61
N LEU A 97 -7.75 0.52 -27.92
CA LEU A 97 -6.54 -0.14 -28.42
C LEU A 97 -5.28 0.65 -28.08
N ILE A 98 -5.35 1.98 -28.13
CA ILE A 98 -4.21 2.82 -27.72
C ILE A 98 -3.91 2.63 -26.24
N ILE A 99 -4.94 2.61 -25.39
CA ILE A 99 -4.76 2.34 -23.96
C ILE A 99 -4.17 0.95 -23.73
N GLU A 100 -4.69 -0.08 -24.39
CA GLU A 100 -4.19 -1.46 -24.28
C GLU A 100 -2.72 -1.56 -24.72
N ILE A 101 -2.34 -0.90 -25.82
CA ILE A 101 -0.94 -0.83 -26.27
C ILE A 101 -0.07 -0.18 -25.19
N LEU A 102 -0.51 0.97 -24.64
CA LEU A 102 0.25 1.66 -23.60
C LEU A 102 0.41 0.81 -22.33
N LEU A 103 -0.63 0.06 -21.94
CA LEU A 103 -0.60 -0.83 -20.78
C LEU A 103 0.30 -2.06 -20.97
N ARG A 104 0.57 -2.46 -22.22
CA ARG A 104 1.47 -3.59 -22.54
C ARG A 104 2.94 -3.20 -22.79
N THR A 105 3.27 -1.91 -22.72
CA THR A 105 4.66 -1.47 -22.78
C THR A 105 5.43 -1.89 -21.52
N ASP A 106 6.77 -1.95 -21.60
CA ASP A 106 7.64 -2.25 -20.45
C ASP A 106 7.42 -1.31 -19.25
N LYS A 107 6.92 -0.09 -19.50
CA LYS A 107 6.66 0.94 -18.48
C LYS A 107 5.26 1.54 -18.66
N PRO A 108 4.19 0.82 -18.26
CA PRO A 108 2.81 1.22 -18.56
C PRO A 108 2.42 2.56 -17.91
N THR A 109 3.07 2.93 -16.80
CA THR A 109 2.84 4.18 -16.06
C THR A 109 3.92 5.25 -16.31
N CYS A 110 4.59 5.22 -17.46
CA CYS A 110 5.53 6.25 -17.85
C CYS A 110 4.86 7.64 -17.93
N LEU A 111 5.56 8.69 -17.46
CA LEU A 111 5.05 10.06 -17.51
C LEU A 111 4.80 10.54 -18.95
N ASN A 112 5.60 10.06 -19.91
CA ASN A 112 5.44 10.41 -21.32
C ASN A 112 4.09 9.97 -21.89
N HIS A 113 3.50 8.88 -21.37
CA HIS A 113 2.18 8.42 -21.81
C HIS A 113 1.07 9.42 -21.44
N LEU A 114 1.22 10.13 -20.32
CA LEU A 114 0.27 11.17 -19.90
C LEU A 114 0.30 12.40 -20.80
N LEU A 115 1.34 12.56 -21.62
CA LEU A 115 1.55 13.72 -22.50
C LEU A 115 1.00 13.53 -23.92
N ILE A 116 0.53 12.32 -24.27
CA ILE A 116 0.06 12.00 -25.62
C ILE A 116 -1.16 12.85 -25.98
N CYS A 117 -2.21 12.81 -25.15
CA CYS A 117 -3.41 13.62 -25.33
C CYS A 117 -4.18 13.74 -24.01
N LYS A 118 -5.19 14.62 -23.97
CA LYS A 118 -6.04 14.84 -22.79
C LYS A 118 -6.79 13.58 -22.34
N ALA A 119 -7.27 12.77 -23.29
CA ALA A 119 -7.99 11.53 -22.96
C ALA A 119 -7.07 10.52 -22.25
N THR A 120 -5.87 10.29 -22.80
CA THR A 120 -4.86 9.43 -22.18
C THR A 120 -4.43 9.96 -20.81
N TYR A 121 -4.29 11.28 -20.66
CA TYR A 121 -4.02 11.91 -19.37
C TYR A 121 -5.08 11.51 -18.33
N HIS A 122 -6.36 11.70 -18.64
CA HIS A 122 -7.43 11.39 -17.69
C HIS A 122 -7.55 9.88 -17.38
N MET A 123 -7.28 9.01 -18.35
CA MET A 123 -7.37 7.55 -18.16
C MET A 123 -6.19 6.96 -17.38
N LEU A 124 -4.96 7.42 -17.64
CA LEU A 124 -3.76 6.84 -17.02
C LEU A 124 -3.38 7.50 -15.69
N LEU A 125 -3.89 8.71 -15.41
CA LEU A 125 -3.60 9.41 -14.15
C LEU A 125 -4.00 8.60 -12.90
N PRO A 126 -5.19 7.97 -12.82
CA PRO A 126 -5.55 7.12 -11.68
C PRO A 126 -4.59 5.93 -11.51
N LEU A 127 -4.18 5.30 -12.62
CA LEU A 127 -3.23 4.17 -12.58
C LEU A 127 -1.87 4.60 -12.05
N LYS A 128 -1.40 5.80 -12.44
CA LYS A 128 -0.13 6.34 -11.95
C LYS A 128 -0.16 6.64 -10.45
N TYR A 129 -1.27 7.17 -9.95
CA TYR A 129 -1.43 7.55 -8.56
C TYR A 129 -1.96 6.42 -7.67
N LYS A 130 -2.26 5.24 -8.22
CA LYS A 130 -2.67 4.05 -7.45
C LYS A 130 -1.66 3.69 -6.36
N HIS A 131 -0.39 3.70 -6.73
CA HIS A 131 0.76 3.48 -5.86
C HIS A 131 1.82 4.53 -6.19
N PRO A 132 1.75 5.74 -5.59
CA PRO A 132 2.74 6.77 -5.83
C PRO A 132 4.08 6.33 -5.24
N LEU A 133 5.15 6.35 -6.04
CA LEU A 133 6.50 6.04 -5.58
C LEU A 133 7.06 7.24 -4.81
N LEU A 134 6.92 7.19 -3.49
CA LEU A 134 7.33 8.27 -2.59
C LEU A 134 8.75 8.03 -2.09
N THR A 135 9.55 9.09 -2.13
CA THR A 135 10.92 9.15 -1.63
C THR A 135 11.08 10.40 -0.79
N SER A 136 12.15 10.46 0.01
CA SER A 136 12.46 11.64 0.82
C SER A 136 12.52 12.96 0.01
N THR A 137 12.80 12.92 -1.29
CA THR A 137 12.92 14.13 -2.14
C THR A 137 11.59 14.63 -2.71
N ASN A 138 10.60 13.74 -2.89
CA ASN A 138 9.33 14.08 -3.54
C ASN A 138 8.14 14.10 -2.57
N PHE A 139 8.28 13.54 -1.36
CA PHE A 139 7.20 13.38 -0.41
C PHE A 139 6.52 14.71 -0.06
N LEU A 140 7.29 15.75 0.27
CA LEU A 140 6.73 17.06 0.61
C LEU A 140 5.97 17.68 -0.57
N LYS A 141 6.53 17.59 -1.78
CA LYS A 141 5.86 18.07 -3.01
C LYS A 141 4.54 17.35 -3.23
N PHE A 142 4.50 16.04 -2.96
CA PHE A 142 3.28 15.25 -3.04
C PHE A 142 2.25 15.70 -2.00
N VAL A 143 2.64 15.84 -0.73
CA VAL A 143 1.77 16.33 0.34
C VAL A 143 1.21 17.71 0.02
N ASP A 144 2.05 18.64 -0.41
CA ASP A 144 1.63 19.99 -0.78
C ASP A 144 0.62 19.93 -1.93
N MET A 145 0.94 19.20 -3.00
CA MET A 145 0.07 19.04 -4.16
C MET A 145 -1.31 18.48 -3.80
N ILE A 146 -1.36 17.43 -2.96
CA ILE A 146 -2.60 16.78 -2.53
C ILE A 146 -3.41 17.64 -1.55
N THR A 147 -2.75 18.50 -0.77
CA THR A 147 -3.41 19.34 0.22
C THR A 147 -3.92 20.67 -0.34
N LEU A 148 -3.52 21.05 -1.56
CA LEU A 148 -4.05 22.23 -2.25
C LEU A 148 -5.59 22.20 -2.37
N PRO A 149 -6.30 23.31 -2.12
CA PRO A 149 -7.76 23.37 -2.19
C PRO A 149 -8.35 22.92 -3.54
N ILE A 150 -7.67 23.26 -4.65
CA ILE A 150 -8.09 22.86 -6.01
C ILE A 150 -8.05 21.34 -6.24
N ASN A 151 -7.18 20.64 -5.50
CA ASN A 151 -6.97 19.21 -5.65
C ASN A 151 -7.74 18.37 -4.62
N ARG A 152 -8.55 19.02 -3.75
CA ARG A 152 -9.24 18.39 -2.62
C ARG A 152 -10.02 17.12 -2.99
N ASN A 153 -10.63 17.10 -4.18
CA ASN A 153 -11.44 15.99 -4.67
C ASN A 153 -10.81 15.28 -5.88
N ARG A 154 -9.72 15.81 -6.43
CA ARG A 154 -9.15 15.35 -7.70
C ARG A 154 -8.50 13.98 -7.58
N PHE A 155 -7.82 13.73 -6.46
CA PHE A 155 -7.00 12.53 -6.24
C PHE A 155 -7.58 11.60 -5.17
N THR A 156 -8.69 11.97 -4.54
CA THR A 156 -9.28 11.27 -3.39
C THR A 156 -9.50 9.79 -3.65
N ASN A 157 -9.84 9.42 -4.88
CA ASN A 157 -10.18 8.04 -5.23
C ASN A 157 -9.05 7.28 -5.96
N TYR A 158 -7.86 7.88 -6.10
CA TYR A 158 -6.80 7.29 -6.91
C TYR A 158 -5.85 6.44 -6.07
N VAL A 159 -5.42 6.96 -4.92
CA VAL A 159 -4.42 6.30 -4.07
C VAL A 159 -5.04 5.13 -3.33
N LYS A 160 -4.48 3.94 -3.55
CA LYS A 160 -4.83 2.69 -2.86
C LYS A 160 -3.69 2.19 -1.97
N VAL A 161 -2.45 2.42 -2.39
CA VAL A 161 -1.25 2.05 -1.67
C VAL A 161 -0.51 3.31 -1.27
N LEU A 162 -0.24 3.49 0.02
CA LEU A 162 0.59 4.56 0.53
C LEU A 162 1.77 3.94 1.29
N ASP A 163 2.89 3.80 0.59
CA ASP A 163 4.14 3.32 1.16
C ASP A 163 5.06 4.50 1.51
N LEU A 164 5.37 4.61 2.81
CA LEU A 164 6.24 5.65 3.37
C LEU A 164 7.58 5.09 3.88
N SER A 165 7.87 3.81 3.65
CA SER A 165 9.11 3.14 4.12
C SER A 165 10.38 3.89 3.74
N HIS A 166 10.40 4.50 2.54
CA HIS A 166 11.53 5.26 2.02
C HIS A 166 11.53 6.77 2.35
N THR A 167 10.68 7.23 3.30
CA THR A 167 10.48 8.65 3.63
C THR A 167 10.96 9.07 5.04
N ILE A 168 12.09 8.50 5.47
CA ILE A 168 12.63 8.47 6.84
C ILE A 168 12.63 9.83 7.59
N GLN A 169 12.89 10.96 6.94
CA GLN A 169 13.11 12.27 7.62
C GLN A 169 12.12 13.38 7.23
N ALA A 170 11.23 13.16 6.25
CA ALA A 170 10.36 14.20 5.70
C ALA A 170 8.91 14.11 6.21
N GLY A 171 8.55 13.02 6.88
CA GLY A 171 7.28 12.89 7.56
C GLY A 171 7.16 13.92 8.69
N LYS A 172 6.02 14.59 8.77
CA LYS A 172 5.51 15.09 10.05
C LYS A 172 4.27 14.28 10.34
N ASN A 173 4.01 14.00 11.62
CA ASN A 173 2.77 13.39 12.09
C ASN A 173 1.51 14.05 11.45
N SER A 174 1.54 15.37 11.28
CA SER A 174 0.47 16.13 10.64
C SER A 174 0.33 15.91 9.13
N TYR A 175 1.42 15.59 8.42
CA TYR A 175 1.38 15.27 6.99
C TYR A 175 0.80 13.87 6.77
N VAL A 176 1.28 12.87 7.51
CA VAL A 176 0.74 11.50 7.45
C VAL A 176 -0.75 11.50 7.79
N SER A 177 -1.15 12.19 8.86
CA SER A 177 -2.57 12.36 9.22
C SER A 177 -3.42 13.01 8.11
N LYS A 178 -2.87 14.00 7.38
CA LYS A 178 -3.57 14.62 6.24
C LYS A 178 -3.73 13.65 5.07
N LEU A 179 -2.72 12.84 4.78
CA LEU A 179 -2.77 11.85 3.71
C LEU A 179 -3.76 10.73 4.04
N LEU A 180 -3.69 10.15 5.25
CA LEU A 180 -4.64 9.13 5.71
C LEU A 180 -6.08 9.63 5.62
N ARG A 181 -6.34 10.84 6.10
CA ARG A 181 -7.69 11.46 6.00
C ARG A 181 -8.12 11.73 4.56
N ARG A 182 -7.18 12.05 3.67
CA ARG A 182 -7.48 12.33 2.26
C ARG A 182 -7.90 11.07 1.53
N PHE A 183 -7.23 9.96 1.80
CA PHE A 183 -7.41 8.69 1.08
C PHE A 183 -8.19 7.66 1.88
N SER A 184 -8.82 8.05 2.99
CA SER A 184 -9.42 7.12 3.94
C SER A 184 -10.48 6.18 3.32
N LYS A 185 -11.15 6.62 2.25
CA LYS A 185 -12.15 5.81 1.54
C LYS A 185 -11.58 4.81 0.54
N THR A 186 -10.33 4.97 0.11
CA THR A 186 -9.73 4.12 -0.95
C THR A 186 -8.43 3.45 -0.54
N LEU A 187 -7.86 3.83 0.59
CA LEU A 187 -6.60 3.28 1.08
C LEU A 187 -6.81 1.82 1.48
N GLU A 188 -6.08 0.94 0.80
CA GLU A 188 -6.05 -0.51 1.01
C GLU A 188 -4.76 -0.93 1.71
N VAL A 189 -3.63 -0.25 1.42
CA VAL A 189 -2.32 -0.58 1.98
C VAL A 189 -1.67 0.67 2.55
N PHE A 190 -1.25 0.60 3.80
CA PHE A 190 -0.46 1.64 4.46
C PHE A 190 0.80 1.05 5.08
N VAL A 191 1.96 1.52 4.61
CA VAL A 191 3.26 1.22 5.21
C VAL A 191 3.81 2.52 5.80
N SER A 192 4.07 2.52 7.10
CA SER A 192 4.56 3.71 7.79
C SER A 192 6.06 3.93 7.57
N SER A 193 6.48 5.20 7.64
CA SER A 193 7.88 5.57 7.80
C SER A 193 8.39 5.26 9.21
N GLN A 194 9.72 5.26 9.37
CA GLN A 194 10.37 5.04 10.67
C GLN A 194 9.95 6.06 11.75
N THR A 195 9.76 7.30 11.34
CA THR A 195 9.26 8.40 12.18
C THR A 195 7.86 8.81 11.73
N SER A 196 7.20 9.70 12.47
CA SER A 196 5.92 10.34 12.11
C SER A 196 4.65 9.51 12.25
N PHE A 197 4.64 8.54 13.16
CA PHE A 197 3.47 7.74 13.48
C PHE A 197 3.16 7.74 14.98
N GLY A 198 2.51 8.82 15.43
CA GLY A 198 1.99 9.00 16.77
C GLY A 198 0.46 9.13 16.77
N ILE A 199 -0.07 9.92 17.71
CA ILE A 199 -1.53 10.00 17.97
C ILE A 199 -2.31 10.55 16.76
N SER A 200 -1.79 11.55 16.04
CA SER A 200 -2.54 12.20 14.96
C SER A 200 -2.78 11.27 13.74
N PRO A 201 -1.78 10.49 13.27
CA PRO A 201 -2.00 9.41 12.31
C PRO A 201 -2.97 8.35 12.81
N LEU A 202 -2.83 7.87 14.05
CA LEU A 202 -3.75 6.86 14.65
C LEU A 202 -5.22 7.31 14.60
N VAL A 203 -5.51 8.56 14.98
CA VAL A 203 -6.87 9.10 14.91
C VAL A 203 -7.39 9.16 13.47
N SER A 204 -6.49 9.40 12.51
CA SER A 204 -6.87 9.45 11.08
C SER A 204 -7.06 8.06 10.49
N LEU A 205 -6.36 7.06 11.02
CA LEU A 205 -6.46 5.66 10.62
C LEU A 205 -7.88 5.11 10.86
N ARG A 206 -8.57 5.56 11.92
CA ARG A 206 -9.99 5.22 12.19
C ARG A 206 -10.94 5.48 11.04
N LEU A 207 -10.57 6.37 10.11
CA LEU A 207 -11.38 6.72 8.95
C LEU A 207 -11.16 5.77 7.76
N CYS A 208 -10.16 4.88 7.84
CA CYS A 208 -9.70 4.02 6.76
C CYS A 208 -10.39 2.65 6.81
N SER A 209 -11.65 2.58 6.36
CA SER A 209 -12.45 1.35 6.48
C SER A 209 -12.04 0.21 5.53
N ASN A 210 -11.39 0.53 4.41
CA ASN A 210 -11.01 -0.42 3.38
C ASN A 210 -9.56 -0.93 3.52
N LEU A 211 -8.94 -0.68 4.68
CA LEU A 211 -7.55 -1.03 4.93
C LEU A 211 -7.40 -2.55 5.05
N LYS A 212 -6.54 -3.11 4.21
CA LYS A 212 -6.17 -4.53 4.15
C LYS A 212 -4.81 -4.79 4.78
N VAL A 213 -3.86 -3.89 4.57
CA VAL A 213 -2.50 -4.02 5.08
C VAL A 213 -2.15 -2.79 5.91
N LEU A 214 -1.82 -3.03 7.18
CA LEU A 214 -1.28 -2.03 8.09
C LEU A 214 0.10 -2.47 8.55
N ASP A 215 1.12 -1.81 8.01
CA ASP A 215 2.50 -2.11 8.35
C ASP A 215 3.16 -0.95 9.10
N LEU A 216 3.47 -1.20 10.38
CA LEU A 216 4.15 -0.27 11.26
C LEU A 216 5.56 -0.73 11.65
N HIS A 217 6.15 -1.75 11.00
CA HIS A 217 7.38 -2.39 11.48
C HIS A 217 8.59 -1.44 11.60
N LEU A 218 8.65 -0.41 10.77
CA LEU A 218 9.71 0.58 10.82
C LEU A 218 9.52 1.60 11.95
N VAL A 219 8.31 1.76 12.48
CA VAL A 219 7.97 2.83 13.42
C VAL A 219 8.77 2.68 14.72
N SER A 220 9.62 3.67 14.97
CA SER A 220 10.42 3.78 16.20
C SER A 220 9.82 4.76 17.22
N GLU A 221 8.76 5.49 16.86
CA GLU A 221 7.99 6.31 17.80
C GLU A 221 7.18 5.40 18.74
N THR A 222 6.99 5.86 19.98
CA THR A 222 6.20 5.11 20.95
C THR A 222 4.74 5.06 20.54
N VAL A 223 4.23 3.85 20.35
CA VAL A 223 2.83 3.61 19.99
C VAL A 223 2.19 2.73 21.05
N ASN A 224 1.11 3.22 21.63
CA ASN A 224 0.31 2.46 22.57
C ASN A 224 -0.59 1.48 21.79
N LEU A 225 -0.44 0.18 22.04
CA LEU A 225 -1.21 -0.85 21.34
C LEU A 225 -2.72 -0.77 21.57
N LYS A 226 -3.16 -0.38 22.76
CA LYS A 226 -4.59 -0.18 23.04
C LYS A 226 -5.18 0.90 22.14
N GLU A 227 -4.45 1.98 21.89
CA GLU A 227 -4.89 3.01 20.95
C GLU A 227 -4.79 2.56 19.49
N LEU A 228 -3.84 1.69 19.16
CA LEU A 228 -3.76 1.05 17.84
C LEU A 228 -4.99 0.15 17.59
N PHE A 229 -5.34 -0.73 18.53
CA PHE A 229 -6.51 -1.61 18.41
C PHE A 229 -7.81 -0.80 18.29
N LYS A 230 -7.99 0.25 19.09
CA LYS A 230 -9.10 1.20 18.91
C LYS A 230 -9.08 1.91 17.55
N ALA A 231 -7.90 2.09 16.96
CA ALA A 231 -7.78 2.74 15.65
C ALA A 231 -8.20 1.81 14.50
N ILE A 232 -7.96 0.51 14.64
CA ILE A 232 -8.24 -0.51 13.61
C ILE A 232 -9.53 -1.30 13.84
N GLU A 233 -10.24 -1.09 14.95
CA GLU A 233 -11.48 -1.79 15.30
C GLU A 233 -12.54 -1.83 14.18
N HIS A 234 -12.57 -0.81 13.32
CA HIS A 234 -13.52 -0.68 12.21
C HIS A 234 -12.99 -1.22 10.88
N CYS A 235 -11.74 -1.68 10.82
CA CYS A 235 -11.09 -2.23 9.62
C CYS A 235 -11.45 -3.70 9.48
N GLN A 236 -12.66 -3.99 8.99
CA GLN A 236 -13.17 -5.36 8.89
C GLN A 236 -12.35 -6.24 7.93
N HIS A 237 -11.76 -5.62 6.90
CA HIS A 237 -11.00 -6.31 5.86
C HIS A 237 -9.48 -6.32 6.12
N LEU A 238 -9.04 -6.09 7.37
CA LEU A 238 -7.61 -6.05 7.67
C LEU A 238 -7.03 -7.47 7.66
N GLU A 239 -6.24 -7.75 6.63
CA GLU A 239 -5.62 -9.03 6.31
C GLU A 239 -4.21 -9.17 6.91
N GLN A 240 -3.47 -8.05 7.02
CA GLN A 240 -2.10 -8.04 7.51
C GLN A 240 -1.87 -6.91 8.52
N LEU A 241 -1.27 -7.27 9.65
CA LEU A 241 -0.92 -6.34 10.72
C LEU A 241 0.51 -6.55 11.18
N SER A 242 1.32 -5.50 11.10
CA SER A 242 2.65 -5.48 11.71
C SER A 242 2.72 -4.43 12.81
N PHE A 243 3.09 -4.85 14.02
CA PHE A 243 3.24 -3.96 15.16
C PHE A 243 4.39 -2.98 14.98
N PRO A 244 4.41 -1.85 15.71
CA PRO A 244 5.55 -0.94 15.72
C PRO A 244 6.71 -1.49 16.57
N ARG A 245 7.96 -1.25 16.16
CA ARG A 245 9.16 -1.70 16.90
C ARG A 245 9.24 -1.10 18.31
N SER A 246 8.70 0.10 18.50
CA SER A 246 8.62 0.77 19.80
C SER A 246 7.21 0.68 20.40
N SER A 247 6.50 -0.43 20.21
CA SER A 247 5.22 -0.70 20.88
C SER A 247 5.39 -0.68 22.39
N ILE A 248 4.40 -0.11 23.10
CA ILE A 248 4.32 -0.12 24.56
C ILE A 248 3.31 -1.20 24.98
N THR A 249 3.56 -1.81 26.15
CA THR A 249 2.71 -2.79 26.84
C THR A 249 1.21 -2.53 26.69
N CYS A 250 0.48 -3.60 26.37
CA CYS A 250 -0.97 -3.62 26.34
C CYS A 250 -1.49 -4.34 27.58
N GLU A 251 -2.01 -3.59 28.54
CA GLU A 251 -2.62 -4.14 29.76
C GLU A 251 -4.09 -4.56 29.55
N ASP A 252 -4.63 -4.33 28.35
CA ASP A 252 -6.00 -4.68 27.97
C ASP A 252 -5.98 -5.90 27.06
N PHE A 253 -6.49 -7.02 27.57
CA PHE A 253 -6.50 -8.30 26.85
C PHE A 253 -7.82 -8.56 26.12
N ASN A 254 -8.85 -7.73 26.34
CA ASN A 254 -10.14 -7.81 25.63
C ASN A 254 -10.06 -7.08 24.28
N ILE A 255 -9.08 -7.47 23.48
CA ILE A 255 -8.83 -6.89 22.16
C ILE A 255 -9.73 -7.58 21.14
N LYS A 256 -10.47 -6.77 20.37
CA LYS A 256 -11.15 -7.26 19.17
C LYS A 256 -10.17 -7.31 18.01
N TRP A 257 -9.70 -8.50 17.67
CA TRP A 257 -8.90 -8.73 16.48
C TRP A 257 -9.74 -8.57 15.20
N PRO A 258 -9.15 -8.12 14.09
CA PRO A 258 -9.81 -8.15 12.78
C PRO A 258 -10.10 -9.59 12.35
N GLU A 259 -11.27 -9.82 11.74
CA GLU A 259 -11.77 -11.16 11.41
C GLU A 259 -10.98 -11.80 10.25
N ASP A 260 -10.59 -11.01 9.24
CA ASP A 260 -9.87 -11.47 8.04
C ASP A 260 -8.33 -11.55 8.25
N LEU A 261 -7.83 -11.39 9.48
CA LEU A 261 -6.40 -11.28 9.76
C LEU A 261 -5.67 -12.62 9.60
N TRP A 262 -4.87 -12.76 8.55
CA TRP A 262 -4.09 -13.98 8.30
C TRP A 262 -2.59 -13.83 8.53
N PHE A 263 -2.07 -12.59 8.47
CA PHE A 263 -0.65 -12.28 8.73
C PHE A 263 -0.50 -11.38 9.95
N LEU A 264 0.32 -11.81 10.91
CA LEU A 264 0.66 -11.03 12.09
C LEU A 264 2.17 -10.99 12.34
N LYS A 265 2.71 -9.78 12.47
CA LYS A 265 4.07 -9.54 12.95
C LYS A 265 4.07 -8.86 14.31
N ILE A 266 4.52 -9.61 15.32
CA ILE A 266 4.65 -9.17 16.70
C ILE A 266 6.05 -8.59 16.91
N GLN A 267 6.11 -7.34 17.39
CA GLN A 267 7.37 -6.66 17.69
C GLN A 267 7.23 -5.56 18.74
N GLY A 268 8.36 -5.22 19.36
CA GLY A 268 8.49 -4.17 20.37
C GLY A 268 8.21 -4.64 21.79
N GLY A 269 7.75 -3.74 22.66
CA GLY A 269 7.57 -3.95 24.11
C GLY A 269 6.37 -4.82 24.49
N ILE A 270 6.12 -5.90 23.73
CA ILE A 270 5.12 -6.92 24.00
C ILE A 270 5.62 -7.82 25.14
N THR A 271 4.75 -8.15 26.07
CA THR A 271 5.09 -8.99 27.23
C THR A 271 4.41 -10.35 27.18
N ASP A 272 4.86 -11.27 28.02
CA ASP A 272 4.29 -12.60 28.16
C ASP A 272 2.79 -12.55 28.52
N GLU A 273 2.38 -11.62 29.37
CA GLU A 273 0.96 -11.47 29.76
C GLU A 273 0.07 -11.14 28.55
N PHE A 274 0.59 -10.40 27.57
CA PHE A 274 -0.14 -10.12 26.34
C PHE A 274 -0.34 -11.39 25.50
N LEU A 275 0.71 -12.22 25.38
CA LEU A 275 0.59 -13.48 24.66
C LEU A 275 -0.40 -14.42 25.35
N PHE A 276 -0.24 -14.64 26.66
CA PHE A 276 -1.14 -15.50 27.45
C PHE A 276 -2.59 -15.00 27.46
N GLY A 277 -2.79 -13.69 27.63
CA GLY A 277 -4.12 -13.10 27.81
C GLY A 277 -4.89 -12.84 26.52
N SER A 278 -4.22 -12.69 25.38
CA SER A 278 -4.85 -12.35 24.11
C SER A 278 -5.39 -13.58 23.38
N TRP A 279 -6.59 -13.43 22.80
CA TRP A 279 -7.26 -14.45 22.00
C TRP A 279 -6.98 -14.19 20.52
N PHE A 280 -5.91 -14.78 20.02
CA PHE A 280 -5.52 -14.64 18.61
C PHE A 280 -6.54 -15.36 17.71
N PRO A 281 -6.95 -14.74 16.59
CA PRO A 281 -7.92 -15.36 15.69
C PRO A 281 -7.32 -16.57 14.98
N GLU A 282 -8.14 -17.61 14.80
CA GLU A 282 -7.76 -18.85 14.11
C GLU A 282 -7.39 -18.64 12.63
N THR A 283 -7.77 -17.49 12.06
CA THR A 283 -7.45 -17.12 10.67
C THR A 283 -5.96 -16.83 10.44
N ILE A 284 -5.17 -16.66 11.51
CA ILE A 284 -3.72 -16.44 11.39
C ILE A 284 -3.05 -17.71 10.87
N THR A 285 -2.42 -17.58 9.71
CA THR A 285 -1.64 -18.62 9.03
C THR A 285 -0.16 -18.27 8.97
N ASN A 286 0.17 -16.97 9.08
CA ASN A 286 1.52 -16.45 9.02
C ASN A 286 1.84 -15.63 10.28
N LEU A 287 2.81 -16.08 11.06
CA LEU A 287 3.23 -15.44 12.30
C LEU A 287 4.72 -15.11 12.29
N GLU A 288 5.03 -13.86 12.63
CA GLU A 288 6.41 -13.39 12.77
C GLU A 288 6.67 -12.78 14.15
N PHE A 289 7.82 -13.12 14.74
CA PHE A 289 8.36 -12.47 15.93
C PHE A 289 9.66 -11.75 15.60
N SER A 290 9.77 -10.49 16.02
CA SER A 290 11.02 -9.74 15.85
C SER A 290 11.16 -8.68 16.95
N HIS A 291 12.37 -8.50 17.48
CA HIS A 291 12.67 -7.43 18.43
C HIS A 291 11.70 -7.38 19.63
N CYS A 292 11.39 -8.52 20.26
CA CYS A 292 10.57 -8.58 21.45
C CYS A 292 11.46 -8.83 22.70
N PRO A 293 11.88 -7.79 23.43
CA PRO A 293 12.82 -7.93 24.55
C PRO A 293 12.22 -8.55 25.82
N HIS A 294 10.89 -8.63 25.93
CA HIS A 294 10.21 -9.10 27.13
C HIS A 294 9.48 -10.43 26.96
N ILE A 295 9.49 -11.01 25.75
CA ILE A 295 8.84 -12.29 25.46
C ILE A 295 9.80 -13.44 25.81
N THR A 296 9.31 -14.43 26.56
CA THR A 296 10.04 -15.67 26.88
C THR A 296 9.64 -16.83 25.97
N GLY A 297 10.43 -17.90 25.97
CA GLY A 297 10.10 -19.13 25.24
C GLY A 297 8.78 -19.76 25.69
N ASP A 298 8.46 -19.70 26.99
CA ASP A 298 7.25 -20.30 27.56
C ASP A 298 5.98 -19.65 26.98
N SER A 299 5.98 -18.32 26.82
CA SER A 299 4.83 -17.59 26.26
C SER A 299 4.70 -17.76 24.74
N VAL A 300 5.81 -17.88 24.02
CA VAL A 300 5.78 -18.27 22.58
C VAL A 300 5.19 -19.67 22.44
N ASN A 301 5.65 -20.62 23.23
CA ASN A 301 5.16 -22.01 23.18
C ASN A 301 3.68 -22.14 23.55
N ASP A 302 3.20 -21.41 24.57
CA ASP A 302 1.77 -21.35 24.89
C ASP A 302 0.94 -20.82 23.71
N LEU A 303 1.42 -19.76 23.04
CA LEU A 303 0.74 -19.24 21.86
C LEU A 303 0.73 -20.29 20.73
N LEU A 304 1.88 -20.89 20.43
CA LEU A 304 1.99 -21.90 19.37
C LEU A 304 1.12 -23.13 19.68
N MET A 305 0.98 -23.52 20.94
CA MET A 305 0.06 -24.60 21.32
C MET A 305 -1.41 -24.24 21.01
N ARG A 306 -1.79 -22.96 21.07
CA ARG A 306 -3.16 -22.50 20.81
C ARG A 306 -3.47 -22.28 19.32
N ILE A 307 -2.55 -21.71 18.54
CA ILE A 307 -2.79 -21.36 17.13
C ILE A 307 -1.90 -22.11 16.12
N GLY A 308 -0.91 -22.86 16.58
CA GLY A 308 0.11 -23.49 15.74
C GLY A 308 -0.42 -24.50 14.73
N MET A 309 -1.56 -25.13 15.01
CA MET A 309 -2.25 -26.00 14.05
C MET A 309 -2.68 -25.29 12.77
N ASN A 310 -2.96 -23.99 12.84
CA ASN A 310 -3.38 -23.18 11.69
C ASN A 310 -2.19 -22.53 10.97
N LEU A 311 -1.01 -22.52 11.59
CA LEU A 311 0.17 -21.87 11.03
C LEU A 311 0.75 -22.68 9.88
N THR A 312 0.98 -21.98 8.77
CA THR A 312 1.71 -22.47 7.60
C THR A 312 3.08 -21.80 7.46
N HIS A 313 3.25 -20.62 8.04
CA HIS A 313 4.51 -19.88 8.05
C HIS A 313 4.81 -19.36 9.45
N LEU A 314 6.00 -19.66 9.95
CA LEU A 314 6.51 -19.14 11.22
C LEU A 314 7.91 -18.57 11.01
N SER A 315 8.14 -17.33 11.47
CA SER A 315 9.47 -16.70 11.45
C SER A 315 9.82 -16.08 12.80
N ILE A 316 10.96 -16.45 13.36
CA ILE A 316 11.46 -15.91 14.62
C ILE A 316 12.82 -15.27 14.39
N TYR A 317 12.84 -13.94 14.34
CA TYR A 317 14.01 -13.15 14.00
C TYR A 317 14.83 -12.77 15.23
N TYR A 318 16.15 -12.89 15.12
CA TYR A 318 17.08 -12.35 16.11
C TYR A 318 17.18 -10.81 16.05
N PRO A 319 17.39 -10.12 17.19
CA PRO A 319 17.49 -10.63 18.57
C PRO A 319 16.15 -10.71 19.31
N MET A 320 16.01 -11.77 20.12
CA MET A 320 14.95 -12.01 21.11
C MET A 320 15.61 -12.31 22.47
N PRO A 321 16.01 -11.28 23.24
CA PRO A 321 16.89 -11.40 24.41
C PRO A 321 16.48 -12.42 25.48
N ASN A 322 15.19 -12.67 25.65
CA ASN A 322 14.64 -13.56 26.67
C ASN A 322 14.28 -14.96 26.16
N LEU A 323 14.49 -15.23 24.87
CA LEU A 323 14.43 -16.58 24.33
C LEU A 323 15.73 -17.32 24.67
N LYS A 324 15.58 -18.50 25.26
CA LYS A 324 16.66 -19.42 25.61
C LYS A 324 17.02 -20.31 24.43
N SER A 325 18.14 -21.01 24.53
CA SER A 325 18.67 -21.96 23.53
C SER A 325 17.88 -23.25 23.37
N ASN A 326 16.68 -23.35 23.91
CA ASN A 326 15.78 -24.48 23.76
C ASN A 326 14.33 -24.01 23.66
N SER A 327 14.12 -22.69 23.47
CA SER A 327 12.79 -22.10 23.47
C SER A 327 11.97 -22.55 22.29
N MET A 328 12.61 -22.95 21.19
CA MET A 328 11.94 -23.35 19.96
C MET A 328 12.06 -24.83 19.62
N ASP A 329 12.55 -25.67 20.53
CA ASP A 329 12.72 -27.11 20.25
C ASP A 329 11.36 -27.80 20.02
N THR A 330 10.30 -27.33 20.65
CA THR A 330 8.93 -27.87 20.51
C THR A 330 8.16 -27.33 19.30
N VAL A 331 8.80 -26.56 18.41
CA VAL A 331 8.11 -25.90 17.29
C VAL A 331 7.39 -26.90 16.39
N PHE A 332 8.00 -28.05 16.11
CA PHE A 332 7.44 -29.06 15.22
C PHE A 332 6.28 -29.86 15.84
N LEU A 333 6.21 -29.91 17.18
CA LEU A 333 5.07 -30.48 17.92
C LEU A 333 3.86 -29.55 17.85
N TYR A 334 4.08 -28.26 18.08
CA TYR A 334 2.98 -27.29 18.14
C TYR A 334 2.51 -26.81 16.77
N CYS A 335 3.38 -26.87 15.76
CA CYS A 335 3.08 -26.38 14.41
C CYS A 335 3.34 -27.46 13.34
N PRO A 336 2.51 -28.53 13.27
CA PRO A 336 2.73 -29.63 12.35
C PRO A 336 2.49 -29.27 10.87
N ASN A 337 1.69 -28.22 10.60
CA ASN A 337 1.26 -27.82 9.25
C ASN A 337 2.15 -26.75 8.60
N LEU A 338 3.32 -26.47 9.18
CA LEU A 338 4.25 -25.49 8.62
C LEU A 338 4.74 -25.93 7.24
N THR A 339 4.66 -25.01 6.29
CA THR A 339 5.27 -25.09 4.96
C THR A 339 6.59 -24.31 4.92
N PHE A 340 6.74 -23.31 5.79
CA PHE A 340 7.90 -22.45 5.92
C PHE A 340 8.23 -22.20 7.39
N LEU A 341 9.49 -22.41 7.75
CA LEU A 341 10.03 -22.11 9.08
C LEU A 341 11.34 -21.33 8.96
N TYR A 342 11.39 -20.17 9.59
CA TYR A 342 12.61 -19.38 9.79
C TYR A 342 12.89 -19.23 11.28
N MET A 343 14.11 -19.57 11.70
CA MET A 343 14.53 -19.48 13.10
C MET A 343 16.05 -19.32 13.22
N ASN A 344 16.50 -18.84 14.37
CA ASN A 344 17.92 -18.77 14.71
C ASN A 344 18.39 -20.00 15.48
N ILE A 345 19.63 -20.41 15.23
CA ILE A 345 20.35 -21.42 16.02
C ILE A 345 20.38 -21.09 17.52
N GLU A 346 20.38 -19.81 17.88
CA GLU A 346 20.41 -19.32 19.27
C GLU A 346 19.16 -19.71 20.07
N TYR A 347 18.07 -20.11 19.42
CA TYR A 347 16.81 -20.47 20.06
C TYR A 347 16.51 -21.97 20.06
N ILE A 348 17.41 -22.78 19.47
CA ILE A 348 17.29 -24.23 19.42
C ILE A 348 18.48 -24.92 20.05
N SER A 349 18.19 -26.10 20.58
CA SER A 349 19.18 -27.07 21.00
C SER A 349 19.33 -28.15 19.93
N ARG A 350 20.29 -29.06 20.13
CA ARG A 350 20.44 -30.26 19.30
C ARG A 350 19.17 -31.12 19.29
N ASP A 351 18.41 -31.09 20.39
CA ASP A 351 17.26 -31.97 20.59
C ASP A 351 16.06 -31.54 19.71
N ALA A 352 16.09 -30.35 19.09
CA ALA A 352 15.02 -29.82 18.25
C ALA A 352 14.67 -30.71 17.04
N PHE A 353 15.62 -31.54 16.59
CA PHE A 353 15.45 -32.49 15.50
C PHE A 353 15.47 -33.95 15.98
N ASP A 354 15.37 -34.21 17.28
CA ASP A 354 15.23 -35.57 17.81
C ASP A 354 13.83 -36.14 17.56
N GLU A 355 13.71 -37.47 17.54
CA GLU A 355 12.44 -38.19 17.34
C GLU A 355 11.33 -37.74 18.31
N ASN A 356 11.69 -37.37 19.55
CA ASN A 356 10.73 -36.93 20.56
C ASN A 356 10.09 -35.56 20.26
N LEU A 357 10.84 -34.64 19.62
CA LEU A 357 10.41 -33.25 19.39
C LEU A 357 10.05 -33.00 17.92
N LEU A 358 10.53 -33.85 17.02
CA LEU A 358 10.12 -33.94 15.63
C LEU A 358 9.70 -35.39 15.36
N PRO A 359 8.55 -35.86 15.89
CA PRO A 359 8.05 -37.18 15.57
C PRO A 359 7.48 -37.23 14.16
N LEU A 360 7.37 -38.44 13.63
CA LEU A 360 6.49 -38.73 12.49
C LEU A 360 5.05 -38.36 12.88
N LEU A 361 4.31 -37.78 11.93
CA LEU A 361 2.91 -37.46 12.16
C LEU A 361 2.10 -38.76 12.13
N GLU A 362 1.16 -38.90 13.06
CA GLU A 362 0.29 -40.08 13.12
C GLU A 362 -0.75 -40.04 11.98
N GLY A 363 -0.83 -41.11 11.18
CA GLY A 363 -1.80 -41.27 10.08
C GLY A 363 -1.15 -41.18 8.68
N ASP A 364 -1.98 -41.11 7.63
CA ASP A 364 -1.53 -40.98 6.23
C ASP A 364 -1.19 -39.52 5.86
N TYR A 365 -0.65 -38.74 6.80
CA TYR A 365 -0.40 -37.30 6.60
C TYR A 365 1.08 -36.96 6.75
N ASP A 366 1.69 -36.58 5.62
CA ASP A 366 3.08 -36.15 5.57
C ASP A 366 3.24 -34.71 6.05
N ARG A 367 4.34 -34.44 6.76
CA ARG A 367 4.66 -33.09 7.23
C ARG A 367 4.96 -32.19 6.01
N PRO A 368 4.21 -31.10 5.79
CA PRO A 368 4.25 -30.32 4.56
C PRO A 368 5.38 -29.27 4.51
N LEU A 369 6.42 -29.40 5.36
CA LEU A 369 7.48 -28.40 5.50
C LEU A 369 8.36 -28.39 4.26
N LYS A 370 8.26 -27.33 3.45
CA LYS A 370 9.00 -27.19 2.19
C LYS A 370 10.26 -26.37 2.33
N THR A 371 10.27 -25.40 3.23
CA THR A 371 11.41 -24.51 3.43
C THR A 371 11.76 -24.37 4.89
N LEU A 372 12.99 -24.72 5.23
CA LEU A 372 13.59 -24.52 6.54
C LEU A 372 14.77 -23.56 6.40
N ILE A 373 14.76 -22.49 7.17
CA ILE A 373 15.86 -21.52 7.24
C ILE A 373 16.38 -21.47 8.68
N ILE A 374 17.66 -21.84 8.84
CA ILE A 374 18.38 -21.73 10.11
C ILE A 374 19.43 -20.64 9.96
N ASP A 375 19.17 -19.51 10.60
CA ASP A 375 20.07 -18.37 10.64
C ASP A 375 20.98 -18.42 11.89
N ALA A 376 22.04 -17.62 11.89
CA ALA A 376 22.98 -17.51 13.00
C ALA A 376 23.47 -16.06 13.14
N SER A 377 23.54 -15.56 14.38
CA SER A 377 24.08 -14.22 14.66
C SER A 377 25.61 -14.15 14.58
N GLY A 378 26.28 -15.31 14.50
CA GLY A 378 27.74 -15.42 14.49
C GLY A 378 28.39 -15.37 15.87
N LEU A 379 27.61 -15.56 16.94
CA LEU A 379 28.14 -15.71 18.29
C LEU A 379 28.98 -16.99 18.41
N LEU A 380 30.14 -16.88 19.06
CA LEU A 380 31.12 -17.97 19.15
C LEU A 380 30.54 -19.17 19.91
N GLY A 381 30.63 -20.36 19.30
CA GLY A 381 30.20 -21.63 19.90
C GLY A 381 28.71 -21.96 19.71
N GLU A 382 27.90 -21.03 19.19
CA GLU A 382 26.47 -21.29 18.91
C GLU A 382 26.28 -22.26 17.75
N GLY A 383 27.12 -22.19 16.72
CA GLY A 383 27.06 -23.09 15.57
C GLY A 383 27.36 -24.56 15.86
N ALA A 384 27.99 -24.86 17.00
CA ALA A 384 28.26 -26.24 17.43
C ALA A 384 27.05 -26.92 18.11
N LYS A 385 25.94 -26.19 18.28
CA LYS A 385 24.71 -26.73 18.91
C LYS A 385 23.95 -27.68 18.01
N LEU A 386 24.06 -27.51 16.70
CA LEU A 386 23.41 -28.33 15.70
C LEU A 386 24.49 -28.91 14.80
N HIS A 387 24.49 -30.24 14.66
CA HIS A 387 25.37 -30.96 13.75
C HIS A 387 24.63 -31.23 12.42
N PRO A 388 25.32 -31.29 11.27
CA PRO A 388 24.71 -31.71 10.01
C PRO A 388 23.98 -33.06 10.10
N ASP A 389 24.52 -33.99 10.90
CA ASP A 389 23.93 -35.32 11.11
C ASP A 389 22.52 -35.25 11.74
N ASP A 390 22.26 -34.28 12.63
CA ASP A 390 20.95 -34.15 13.28
C ASP A 390 19.84 -33.91 12.24
N LEU A 391 20.14 -33.10 11.22
CA LEU A 391 19.25 -32.88 10.08
C LEU A 391 19.23 -34.08 9.13
N THR A 392 20.39 -34.69 8.87
CA THR A 392 20.50 -35.84 7.97
C THR A 392 19.67 -37.01 8.47
N ILE A 393 19.74 -37.32 9.77
CA ILE A 393 18.94 -38.35 10.42
C ILE A 393 17.44 -38.02 10.28
N ALA A 394 17.03 -36.79 10.58
CA ALA A 394 15.63 -36.38 10.48
C ALA A 394 15.08 -36.48 9.04
N VAL A 395 15.90 -36.19 8.04
CA VAL A 395 15.55 -36.38 6.63
C VAL A 395 15.47 -37.88 6.32
N CYS A 396 16.52 -38.66 6.59
CA CYS A 396 16.58 -40.11 6.35
C CYS A 396 15.41 -40.89 6.95
N GLU A 397 14.97 -40.53 8.17
CA GLU A 397 13.86 -41.16 8.89
C GLU A 397 12.47 -40.67 8.44
N GLU A 398 12.38 -39.97 7.31
CA GLU A 398 11.13 -39.47 6.71
C GLU A 398 10.33 -38.50 7.62
N ARG A 399 11.00 -37.86 8.58
CA ARG A 399 10.36 -36.90 9.51
C ARG A 399 10.10 -35.54 8.86
N LEU A 400 10.83 -35.25 7.77
CA LEU A 400 10.70 -34.07 6.91
C LEU A 400 10.60 -34.49 5.42
N PRO A 401 9.51 -35.17 5.00
CA PRO A 401 9.44 -35.79 3.67
C PRO A 401 9.32 -34.77 2.54
N GLU A 402 8.63 -33.64 2.77
CA GLU A 402 8.37 -32.61 1.75
C GLU A 402 9.43 -31.48 1.72
N LEU A 403 10.57 -31.67 2.38
CA LEU A 403 11.59 -30.63 2.51
C LEU A 403 12.37 -30.42 1.20
N VAL A 404 12.08 -29.31 0.51
CA VAL A 404 12.70 -28.97 -0.78
C VAL A 404 13.85 -27.98 -0.62
N SER A 405 13.76 -27.03 0.32
CA SER A 405 14.75 -25.95 0.45
C SER A 405 15.25 -25.84 1.88
N LEU A 406 16.48 -26.27 2.12
CA LEU A 406 17.20 -26.03 3.37
C LEU A 406 18.16 -24.84 3.18
N LYS A 407 17.99 -23.77 3.96
CA LYS A 407 18.86 -22.59 3.91
C LYS A 407 19.58 -22.41 5.24
N LEU A 408 20.90 -22.38 5.19
CA LEU A 408 21.75 -22.35 6.37
C LEU A 408 22.68 -21.15 6.32
N SER A 409 22.76 -20.42 7.42
CA SER A 409 23.71 -19.30 7.53
C SER A 409 25.15 -19.78 7.52
N ARG A 410 26.02 -19.11 6.76
CA ARG A 410 27.47 -19.37 6.80
C ARG A 410 28.08 -19.15 8.18
N LEU A 411 27.40 -18.38 9.02
CA LEU A 411 27.83 -18.06 10.39
C LEU A 411 27.63 -19.23 11.37
N LEU A 412 27.02 -20.35 10.94
CA LEU A 412 27.00 -21.60 11.71
C LEU A 412 28.41 -22.21 11.86
N GLY A 413 29.36 -21.85 11.00
CA GLY A 413 30.73 -22.38 11.07
C GLY A 413 30.84 -23.86 10.67
N TRP A 414 29.81 -24.42 10.03
CA TRP A 414 29.87 -25.75 9.44
C TRP A 414 30.90 -25.80 8.31
N ASN A 415 31.56 -26.94 8.17
CA ASN A 415 32.39 -27.21 7.00
C ASN A 415 31.49 -27.68 5.84
N PHE A 416 31.04 -26.74 5.00
CA PHE A 416 30.17 -27.04 3.86
C PHE A 416 30.83 -27.91 2.77
N GLU A 417 32.15 -28.10 2.84
CA GLU A 417 32.91 -29.02 1.97
C GLU A 417 33.23 -30.36 2.67
N GLY A 418 32.77 -30.53 3.92
CA GLY A 418 33.01 -31.73 4.71
C GLY A 418 32.04 -32.86 4.38
N ASP A 419 32.43 -34.08 4.74
CA ASP A 419 31.67 -35.30 4.48
C ASP A 419 30.26 -35.23 5.10
N ASP A 420 30.13 -34.76 6.35
CA ASP A 420 28.83 -34.67 7.06
C ASP A 420 27.80 -33.78 6.33
N VAL A 421 28.24 -32.67 5.73
CA VAL A 421 27.34 -31.80 4.94
C VAL A 421 27.09 -32.39 3.56
N SER A 422 28.09 -33.07 2.97
CA SER A 422 27.91 -33.78 1.70
C SER A 422 26.84 -34.87 1.81
N ASP A 423 26.80 -35.60 2.92
CA ASP A 423 25.78 -36.62 3.18
C ASP A 423 24.38 -36.01 3.24
N LEU A 424 24.22 -34.89 3.97
CA LEU A 424 22.97 -34.13 4.00
C LEU A 424 22.53 -33.64 2.60
N VAL A 425 23.48 -33.14 1.79
CA VAL A 425 23.20 -32.68 0.43
C VAL A 425 22.74 -33.83 -0.45
N ASN A 426 23.43 -34.98 -0.40
CA ASN A 426 23.07 -36.17 -1.17
C ASN A 426 21.64 -36.65 -0.83
N GLU A 427 21.28 -36.68 0.46
CA GLU A 427 19.95 -37.08 0.91
C GLU A 427 18.85 -36.10 0.46
N LEU A 428 19.13 -34.80 0.45
CA LEU A 428 18.20 -33.80 -0.09
C LEU A 428 18.07 -33.90 -1.62
N GLU A 429 19.17 -34.06 -2.35
CA GLU A 429 19.15 -34.19 -3.82
C GLU A 429 18.40 -35.44 -4.29
N ASN A 430 18.50 -36.54 -3.55
CA ASN A 430 17.72 -37.77 -3.79
C ASN A 430 16.19 -37.53 -3.73
N ARG A 431 15.76 -36.40 -3.15
CA ARG A 431 14.36 -36.00 -2.94
C ARG A 431 13.98 -34.73 -3.72
N ASP A 432 14.75 -34.39 -4.76
CA ASP A 432 14.60 -33.14 -5.52
C ASP A 432 14.71 -31.86 -4.66
N GLY A 433 15.36 -31.97 -3.50
CA GLY A 433 15.66 -30.88 -2.58
C GLY A 433 17.01 -30.22 -2.85
N SER A 434 17.29 -29.12 -2.15
CA SER A 434 18.56 -28.41 -2.27
C SER A 434 18.94 -27.69 -0.98
N LEU A 435 20.25 -27.64 -0.73
CA LEU A 435 20.86 -26.88 0.35
C LEU A 435 21.44 -25.57 -0.18
N TYR A 436 21.12 -24.45 0.47
CA TYR A 436 21.63 -23.13 0.13
C TYR A 436 22.34 -22.50 1.33
N THR A 437 23.49 -21.87 1.09
CA THR A 437 24.15 -21.03 2.09
C THR A 437 23.66 -19.59 1.99
N ILE A 438 23.26 -18.98 3.11
CA ILE A 438 22.87 -17.56 3.19
C ILE A 438 23.86 -16.70 3.98
#